data_AF-A0A9D7NQB1-F1
#
_entry.id   AF-A0A9D7NQB1-F1
#
_cell.length_a   1.000
_cell.length_b   1.000
_cell.length_c   1.000
_cell.angle_alpha   90.00
_cell.angle_beta   90.00
_cell.angle_gamma   90.00
#
_symmetry.space_group_name_H-M   'P 1'
#
loop_
_entity.id
_entity.type
_entity.pdbx_description
1 polymer ?
#
loop_
_entity_poly.entity_id
_entity_poly.type
_entity_poly.pdbx_seq_one_letter_code
_entity_poly.pdbx_strand_id
1 'polypeptide(L)'
;MVPLLGWRPATAAEHAPKGAPLPELWQAVERFVWNRPGVAGKTAANRRRTAELSRALPPHPTPADVMAWLCSLDAQFSPGTVENHRKGLAALYRYAADLGLSTGNPAALVPRRRADPSPHPITDIGTVWPLLMDACQTHRERALLGVMRFAGLRRGEALGLYVEDVNQSTTPWRLNVVRQRPDPNRLDFTKPKSNASRRELPVRGPLAALLAPVVAEGLPIIRVGAGGGDRREVPYLFPYREHDLGELMDRLRAVAPLSFPAGHKAWHALRDTLAVEMRRGGKSMGEVSEVLGHTSEYVTRTSYMGVHGASINAGTLDGLDGPAPPARGGAPPGAGPRGGARPAPAGPAPKRSKAAPPQITKPTKGTPCRASKSQRSLPGLSVQPVAVKPKPKGRSS
;
A
#
# COMPACT_ATOMS: atom_id res chain seq x y z
N MET A 1 -5.68 10.71 -26.36
CA MET A 1 -4.91 11.97 -26.26
C MET A 1 -5.77 13.00 -25.55
N VAL A 2 -5.48 13.33 -24.30
CA VAL A 2 -6.11 14.50 -23.64
C VAL A 2 -5.32 15.74 -24.08
N PRO A 3 -5.96 16.85 -24.50
CA PRO A 3 -5.23 18.01 -25.00
C PRO A 3 -4.49 18.70 -23.85
N LEU A 4 -3.17 18.78 -23.96
CA LEU A 4 -2.25 19.56 -23.10
C LEU A 4 -2.43 21.09 -23.29
N LEU A 5 -3.63 21.59 -23.57
CA LEU A 5 -3.86 22.94 -24.11
C LEU A 5 -3.81 24.10 -23.09
N GLY A 6 -3.36 23.86 -21.86
CA GLY A 6 -3.29 24.90 -20.82
C GLY A 6 -1.94 25.06 -20.14
N TRP A 7 -0.96 24.18 -20.39
CA TRP A 7 0.34 24.29 -19.75
C TRP A 7 1.26 25.17 -20.58
N ARG A 8 1.40 26.44 -20.17
CA ARG A 8 2.50 27.27 -20.64
C ARG A 8 3.72 26.92 -19.80
N PRO A 9 4.84 26.46 -20.38
CA PRO A 9 6.08 26.36 -19.62
C PRO A 9 6.41 27.77 -19.14
N ALA A 10 6.53 27.97 -17.83
CA ALA A 10 7.26 29.12 -17.31
C ALA A 10 8.60 29.15 -18.06
N THR A 11 8.94 30.28 -18.68
CA THR A 11 10.08 30.43 -19.58
C THR A 11 11.31 29.73 -19.01
N ALA A 12 11.83 28.77 -19.79
CA ALA A 12 12.78 27.75 -19.35
C ALA A 12 14.09 28.30 -18.71
N ALA A 13 14.41 29.57 -18.94
CA ALA A 13 15.61 30.23 -18.41
C ALA A 13 15.53 30.59 -16.91
N GLU A 14 14.35 30.91 -16.37
CA GLU A 14 14.21 31.34 -14.95
C GLU A 14 14.19 30.17 -13.97
N HIS A 15 13.91 28.96 -14.44
CA HIS A 15 13.67 27.77 -13.60
C HIS A 15 14.66 26.64 -13.86
N ALA A 16 15.71 26.88 -14.66
CA ALA A 16 16.83 25.95 -14.72
C ALA A 16 17.41 25.81 -13.29
N PRO A 17 17.46 24.60 -12.71
CA PRO A 17 17.96 24.43 -11.36
C PRO A 17 19.41 24.90 -11.32
N LYS A 18 19.66 26.05 -10.68
CA LYS A 18 21.02 26.48 -10.31
C LYS A 18 21.48 25.55 -9.19
N GLY A 19 22.65 24.94 -9.36
CA GLY A 19 23.18 23.95 -8.43
C GLY A 19 24.03 22.90 -9.12
N ALA A 20 24.33 21.82 -8.41
CA ALA A 20 25.11 20.71 -8.94
C ALA A 20 24.37 19.97 -10.06
N PRO A 21 25.09 19.40 -11.05
CA PRO A 21 24.49 18.63 -12.14
C PRO A 21 23.80 17.36 -11.64
N LEU A 22 22.79 16.89 -12.37
CA LEU A 22 21.94 15.76 -12.01
C LEU A 22 22.71 14.50 -11.56
N PRO A 23 23.81 14.08 -12.22
CA PRO A 23 24.60 12.94 -11.74
C PRO A 23 25.17 13.14 -10.32
N GLU A 24 25.64 14.34 -10.00
CA GLU A 24 26.18 14.67 -8.67
C GLU A 24 25.06 14.72 -7.62
N LEU A 25 23.87 15.20 -7.99
CA LEU A 25 22.70 15.16 -7.12
C LEU A 25 22.35 13.71 -6.74
N TRP A 26 22.30 12.80 -7.72
CA TRP A 26 22.06 11.39 -7.46
C TRP A 26 23.11 10.80 -6.52
N GLN A 27 24.39 11.04 -6.79
CA GLN A 27 25.48 10.54 -5.93
C GLN A 27 25.38 11.06 -4.49
N ALA A 28 25.11 12.36 -4.31
CA ALA A 28 25.01 12.98 -3.00
C ALA A 28 23.79 12.44 -2.23
N VAL A 29 22.60 12.43 -2.85
CA VAL A 29 21.37 11.97 -2.19
C VAL A 29 21.42 10.47 -1.90
N GLU A 30 21.99 9.66 -2.80
CA GLU A 30 22.21 8.23 -2.54
C GLU A 30 23.12 8.03 -1.33
N ARG A 31 24.26 8.72 -1.28
CA ARG A 31 25.23 8.63 -0.17
C ARG A 31 24.64 9.09 1.17
N PHE A 32 23.96 10.24 1.20
CA PHE A 32 23.58 10.89 2.45
C PHE A 32 22.16 10.57 2.92
N VAL A 33 21.25 10.18 2.03
CA VAL A 33 19.84 10.01 2.36
C VAL A 33 19.38 8.57 2.15
N TRP A 34 19.69 7.96 1.00
CA TRP A 34 19.05 6.70 0.62
C TRP A 34 19.81 5.43 0.98
N ASN A 35 21.11 5.52 1.24
CA ASN A 35 21.89 4.42 1.83
C ASN A 35 21.78 4.34 3.36
N ARG A 36 20.84 5.07 3.98
CA ARG A 36 20.56 4.95 5.41
C ARG A 36 19.84 3.63 5.73
N PRO A 37 20.15 2.99 6.88
CA PRO A 37 19.38 1.86 7.39
C PRO A 37 17.89 2.22 7.49
N GLY A 38 17.01 1.37 6.96
CA GLY A 38 15.55 1.55 7.06
C GLY A 38 14.82 1.92 5.77
N VAL A 39 15.52 2.17 4.64
CA VAL A 39 14.86 2.28 3.34
C VAL A 39 14.49 0.88 2.83
N ALA A 40 13.19 0.64 2.59
CA ALA A 40 12.72 -0.65 2.06
C ALA A 40 13.40 -0.99 0.73
N GLY A 41 13.82 -2.25 0.55
CA GLY A 41 14.59 -2.70 -0.62
C GLY A 41 13.91 -2.40 -1.97
N LYS A 42 12.58 -2.54 -2.06
CA LYS A 42 11.81 -2.18 -3.26
C LYS A 42 11.89 -0.68 -3.59
N THR A 43 11.88 0.19 -2.57
CA THR A 43 12.03 1.63 -2.74
C THR A 43 13.43 1.98 -3.23
N ALA A 44 14.45 1.34 -2.68
CA ALA A 44 15.84 1.52 -3.13
C ALA A 44 16.02 1.09 -4.60
N ALA A 45 15.48 -0.09 -4.98
CA ALA A 45 15.52 -0.56 -6.36
C ALA A 45 14.82 0.40 -7.34
N ASN A 46 13.64 0.92 -6.98
CA ASN A 46 12.92 1.89 -7.83
C ASN A 46 13.68 3.23 -7.98
N ARG A 47 14.36 3.68 -6.93
CA ARG A 47 15.21 4.88 -6.97
C ARG A 47 16.42 4.67 -7.87
N ARG A 48 17.12 3.53 -7.76
CA ARG A 48 18.23 3.18 -8.67
C ARG A 48 17.81 3.14 -10.13
N ARG A 49 16.68 2.48 -10.42
CA ARG A 49 16.11 2.46 -11.78
C ARG A 49 15.77 3.86 -12.29
N THR A 50 15.23 4.72 -11.44
CA THR A 50 14.95 6.12 -11.80
C THR A 50 16.24 6.88 -12.09
N ALA A 51 17.30 6.67 -11.30
CA ALA A 51 18.62 7.26 -11.52
C ALA A 51 19.17 6.88 -12.90
N GLU A 52 19.16 5.58 -13.22
CA GLU A 52 19.62 5.03 -14.51
C GLU A 52 18.85 5.64 -15.69
N LEU A 53 17.51 5.59 -15.64
CA LEU A 53 16.66 6.14 -16.72
C LEU A 53 16.81 7.64 -16.87
N SER A 54 17.05 8.37 -15.77
CA SER A 54 17.22 9.82 -15.79
C SER A 54 18.57 10.28 -16.36
N ARG A 55 19.51 9.37 -16.66
CA ARG A 55 20.78 9.72 -17.35
C ARG A 55 20.57 10.27 -18.76
N ALA A 56 19.42 10.00 -19.36
CA ALA A 56 19.03 10.58 -20.65
C ALA A 56 18.69 12.08 -20.57
N LEU A 57 18.50 12.63 -19.36
CA LEU A 57 18.30 14.07 -19.16
C LEU A 57 19.64 14.83 -19.25
N PRO A 58 19.62 16.10 -19.67
CA PRO A 58 20.79 16.95 -19.58
C PRO A 58 21.22 17.18 -18.12
N PRO A 59 22.46 17.63 -17.85
CA PRO A 59 22.96 17.85 -16.50
C PRO A 59 22.11 18.80 -15.64
N HIS A 60 21.49 19.81 -16.26
CA HIS A 60 20.58 20.76 -15.61
C HIS A 60 19.23 20.74 -16.32
N PRO A 61 18.38 19.73 -16.05
CA PRO A 61 17.13 19.57 -16.78
C PRO A 61 16.14 20.68 -16.42
N THR A 62 15.53 21.24 -17.45
CA THR A 62 14.37 22.13 -17.33
C THR A 62 13.08 21.32 -17.16
N PRO A 63 11.96 21.95 -16.77
CA PRO A 63 10.66 21.27 -16.78
C PRO A 63 10.28 20.68 -18.14
N ALA A 64 10.69 21.32 -19.24
CA ALA A 64 10.46 20.83 -20.60
C ALA A 64 11.25 19.54 -20.88
N ASP A 65 12.52 19.48 -20.47
CA ASP A 65 13.35 18.27 -20.59
C ASP A 65 12.75 17.11 -19.79
N VAL A 66 12.30 17.39 -18.56
CA VAL A 66 11.63 16.38 -17.72
C VAL A 66 10.34 15.91 -18.38
N MET A 67 9.53 16.80 -18.96
CA MET A 67 8.30 16.42 -19.66
C MET A 67 8.61 15.54 -20.88
N ALA A 68 9.59 15.93 -21.70
CA ALA A 68 10.02 15.17 -22.87
C ALA A 68 10.54 13.78 -22.50
N TRP A 69 11.35 13.69 -21.44
CA TRP A 69 11.81 12.42 -20.89
C TRP A 69 10.65 11.54 -20.40
N LEU A 70 9.68 12.10 -19.67
CA LEU A 70 8.52 11.31 -19.24
C LEU A 70 7.67 10.84 -20.42
N CYS A 71 7.54 11.62 -21.49
CA CYS A 71 6.89 11.19 -22.73
C CYS A 71 7.63 10.04 -23.41
N SER A 72 8.96 10.06 -23.44
CA SER A 72 9.73 8.96 -24.04
C SER A 72 9.60 7.65 -23.27
N LEU A 73 9.30 7.72 -21.96
CA LEU A 73 9.01 6.57 -21.13
C LEU A 73 7.61 5.96 -21.36
N ASP A 74 6.66 6.71 -21.92
CA ASP A 74 5.28 6.22 -22.14
C ASP A 74 5.24 5.01 -23.10
N ALA A 75 6.21 4.88 -24.00
CA ALA A 75 6.32 3.74 -24.91
C ALA A 75 6.74 2.44 -24.20
N GLN A 76 7.36 2.54 -23.03
CA GLN A 76 7.95 1.40 -22.32
C GLN A 76 7.24 1.06 -21.02
N PHE A 77 6.51 2.02 -20.44
CA PHE A 77 6.00 1.92 -19.09
C PHE A 77 4.56 2.39 -18.97
N SER A 78 3.82 1.75 -18.05
CA SER A 78 2.47 2.19 -17.72
C SER A 78 2.46 3.62 -17.14
N PRO A 79 1.35 4.39 -17.27
CA PRO A 79 1.26 5.76 -16.76
C PRO A 79 1.60 5.88 -15.27
N GLY A 80 1.23 4.88 -14.46
CA GLY A 80 1.56 4.85 -13.03
C GLY A 80 3.05 4.64 -12.76
N THR A 81 3.72 3.84 -13.59
CA THR A 81 5.18 3.66 -13.53
C THR A 81 5.91 4.94 -13.92
N VAL A 82 5.49 5.61 -14.99
CA VAL A 82 6.04 6.92 -15.41
C VAL A 82 5.86 7.98 -14.31
N GLU A 83 4.67 8.04 -13.69
CA GLU A 83 4.43 8.92 -12.54
C GLU A 83 5.32 8.58 -11.34
N ASN A 84 5.63 7.29 -11.10
CA ASN A 84 6.55 6.90 -10.05
C ASN A 84 7.99 7.37 -10.33
N HIS A 85 8.44 7.37 -11.58
CA HIS A 85 9.74 7.95 -11.97
C HIS A 85 9.75 9.47 -11.76
N ARG A 86 8.69 10.18 -12.17
CA ARG A 86 8.53 11.62 -11.88
C ARG A 86 8.58 11.91 -10.38
N LYS A 87 7.87 11.14 -9.55
CA LYS A 87 7.91 11.27 -8.07
C LYS A 87 9.31 11.00 -7.51
N GLY A 88 10.01 10.01 -8.05
CA GLY A 88 11.40 9.71 -7.67
C GLY A 88 12.33 10.90 -7.94
N LEU A 89 12.25 11.46 -9.14
CA LEU A 89 13.02 12.65 -9.53
C LEU A 89 12.64 13.89 -8.72
N ALA A 90 11.35 14.12 -8.48
CA ALA A 90 10.90 15.23 -7.63
C ALA A 90 11.37 15.07 -6.17
N ALA A 91 11.43 13.84 -5.65
CA ALA A 91 11.99 13.58 -4.33
C ALA A 91 13.49 13.80 -4.28
N LEU A 92 14.24 13.45 -5.33
CA LEU A 92 15.67 13.75 -5.45
C LEU A 92 15.93 15.24 -5.28
N TYR A 93 15.28 16.08 -6.11
CA TYR A 93 15.48 17.53 -6.09
C TYR A 93 15.07 18.16 -4.76
N ARG A 94 14.05 17.63 -4.09
CA ARG A 94 13.69 18.07 -2.73
C ARG A 94 14.82 17.79 -1.75
N TYR A 95 15.37 16.58 -1.72
CA TYR A 95 16.50 16.26 -0.84
C TYR A 95 17.78 17.02 -1.21
N ALA A 96 18.03 17.24 -2.50
CA ALA A 96 19.13 18.06 -2.97
C ALA A 96 19.01 19.51 -2.48
N ALA A 97 17.79 20.07 -2.47
CA ALA A 97 17.54 21.39 -1.91
C ALA A 97 17.76 21.43 -0.40
N ASP A 98 17.32 20.41 0.34
CA ASP A 98 17.59 20.28 1.79
C ASP A 98 19.11 20.23 2.08
N LEU A 99 19.90 19.70 1.15
CA LEU A 99 21.37 19.65 1.22
C LEU A 99 22.06 20.91 0.68
N GLY A 100 21.31 21.91 0.19
CA GLY A 100 21.85 23.12 -0.43
C GLY A 100 22.50 22.90 -1.81
N LEU A 101 22.30 21.74 -2.44
CA LEU A 101 22.90 21.37 -3.73
C LEU A 101 22.09 21.82 -4.94
N SER A 102 20.82 22.18 -4.74
CA SER A 102 19.93 22.66 -5.80
C SER A 102 18.95 23.69 -5.26
N THR A 103 18.62 24.68 -6.07
CA THR A 103 17.68 25.76 -5.72
C THR A 103 16.28 25.58 -6.31
N GLY A 104 16.07 24.54 -7.13
CA GLY A 104 14.81 24.32 -7.84
C GLY A 104 14.47 22.85 -8.05
N ASN A 105 13.22 22.58 -8.45
CA ASN A 105 12.72 21.23 -8.69
C ASN A 105 11.96 21.17 -10.02
N PRO A 106 12.63 20.88 -11.15
CA PRO A 106 11.98 20.86 -12.47
C PRO A 106 10.87 19.80 -12.54
N ALA A 107 11.03 18.67 -11.85
CA ALA A 107 10.04 17.59 -11.84
C ALA A 107 8.77 17.90 -11.02
N ALA A 108 8.83 18.86 -10.09
CA ALA A 108 7.65 19.32 -9.34
C ALA A 108 6.75 20.24 -10.18
N LEU A 109 7.30 20.90 -11.20
CA LEU A 109 6.59 21.81 -12.10
C LEU A 109 5.90 21.10 -13.26
N VAL A 110 6.30 19.85 -13.55
CA VAL A 110 5.65 19.01 -14.55
C VAL A 110 4.31 18.49 -14.00
N PRO A 111 3.20 18.62 -14.77
CA PRO A 111 1.90 18.09 -14.38
C PRO A 111 1.95 16.62 -13.97
N ARG A 112 1.19 16.28 -12.93
CA ARG A 112 1.08 14.90 -12.48
C ARG A 112 0.36 14.08 -13.55
N ARG A 113 0.90 12.89 -13.84
CA ARG A 113 0.18 11.93 -14.68
C ARG A 113 -0.83 11.21 -13.79
N ARG A 114 -2.12 11.45 -14.03
CA ARG A 114 -3.18 10.65 -13.43
C ARG A 114 -3.14 9.28 -14.08
N ALA A 115 -2.59 8.31 -13.36
CA ALA A 115 -3.03 6.94 -13.57
C ALA A 115 -4.35 6.84 -12.81
N ASP A 116 -5.40 6.33 -13.46
CA ASP A 116 -6.56 5.80 -12.75
C ASP A 116 -6.21 4.36 -12.36
N PRO A 117 -5.99 4.06 -11.05
CA PRO A 117 -5.90 2.68 -10.61
C PRO A 117 -7.22 1.97 -10.91
N SER A 118 -7.28 1.27 -12.04
CA SER A 118 -8.37 0.36 -12.31
C SER A 118 -8.14 -0.89 -11.46
N PRO A 119 -9.12 -1.35 -10.64
CA PRO A 119 -9.04 -2.65 -10.02
C PRO A 119 -8.99 -3.72 -11.12
N HIS A 120 -8.26 -4.80 -10.89
CA HIS A 120 -8.15 -5.93 -11.83
C HIS A 120 -8.75 -7.18 -11.17
N PRO A 121 -10.08 -7.24 -10.97
CA PRO A 121 -10.72 -8.41 -10.41
C PRO A 121 -10.57 -9.61 -11.36
N ILE A 122 -10.68 -10.81 -10.81
CA ILE A 122 -10.78 -12.04 -11.60
C ILE A 122 -12.15 -12.03 -12.30
N THR A 123 -12.12 -12.13 -13.62
CA THR A 123 -13.35 -12.21 -14.43
C THR A 123 -14.02 -13.57 -14.21
N ASP A 124 -15.35 -13.56 -14.10
CA ASP A 124 -16.17 -14.76 -13.90
C ASP A 124 -15.70 -15.64 -12.72
N ILE A 125 -15.49 -15.00 -11.57
CA ILE A 125 -15.00 -15.66 -10.36
C ILE A 125 -15.85 -16.87 -9.93
N GLY A 126 -17.15 -16.89 -10.22
CA GLY A 126 -18.02 -18.03 -9.90
C GLY A 126 -17.58 -19.32 -10.60
N THR A 127 -17.21 -19.24 -11.88
CA THR A 127 -16.71 -20.36 -12.67
C THR A 127 -15.22 -20.62 -12.41
N VAL A 128 -14.43 -19.56 -12.25
CA VAL A 128 -12.97 -19.68 -12.11
C VAL A 128 -12.58 -20.20 -10.72
N TRP A 129 -13.31 -19.84 -9.66
CA TRP A 129 -12.93 -20.19 -8.29
C TRP A 129 -12.80 -21.71 -8.05
N PRO A 130 -13.76 -22.57 -8.45
CA PRO A 130 -13.60 -24.02 -8.35
C PRO A 130 -12.33 -24.53 -9.05
N LEU A 131 -12.05 -24.04 -10.27
CA LEU A 131 -10.85 -24.43 -11.03
C LEU A 131 -9.56 -24.07 -10.27
N LEU A 132 -9.52 -22.89 -9.64
CA LEU A 132 -8.39 -22.48 -8.80
C LEU A 132 -8.24 -23.38 -7.57
N MET A 133 -9.35 -23.80 -6.95
CA MET A 133 -9.32 -24.71 -5.78
C MET A 133 -8.85 -26.11 -6.14
N ASP A 134 -9.22 -26.61 -7.33
CA ASP A 134 -8.81 -27.92 -7.84
C ASP A 134 -7.33 -27.95 -8.24
N ALA A 135 -6.79 -26.83 -8.73
CA ALA A 135 -5.37 -26.68 -9.03
C ALA A 135 -4.47 -26.60 -7.77
N CYS A 136 -5.05 -26.33 -6.60
CA CYS A 136 -4.34 -26.37 -5.32
C CYS A 136 -4.13 -27.81 -4.84
N GLN A 137 -2.90 -28.12 -4.46
CA GLN A 137 -2.47 -29.45 -4.04
C GLN A 137 -2.60 -29.66 -2.52
N THR A 138 -2.59 -28.58 -1.73
CA THR A 138 -2.60 -28.66 -0.26
C THR A 138 -3.71 -27.81 0.33
N HIS A 139 -4.14 -28.14 1.57
CA HIS A 139 -5.10 -27.32 2.31
C HIS A 139 -4.57 -25.89 2.54
N ARG A 140 -3.25 -25.73 2.75
CA ARG A 140 -2.61 -24.42 2.91
C ARG A 140 -2.65 -23.56 1.66
N GLU A 141 -2.54 -24.14 0.46
CA GLU A 141 -2.68 -23.40 -0.79
C GLU A 141 -4.10 -22.86 -0.95
N ARG A 142 -5.10 -23.72 -0.70
CA ARG A 142 -6.52 -23.33 -0.75
C ARG A 142 -6.84 -22.25 0.28
N ALA A 143 -6.33 -22.40 1.51
CA ALA A 143 -6.49 -21.41 2.56
C ALA A 143 -5.77 -20.09 2.27
N LEU A 144 -4.58 -20.12 1.63
CA LEU A 144 -3.88 -18.91 1.20
C LEU A 144 -4.73 -18.10 0.22
N LEU A 145 -5.26 -18.76 -0.81
CA LEU A 145 -6.18 -18.10 -1.76
C LEU A 145 -7.45 -17.62 -1.04
N GLY A 146 -7.97 -18.42 -0.12
CA GLY A 146 -9.13 -18.11 0.71
C GLY A 146 -8.96 -16.82 1.50
N VAL A 147 -7.87 -16.64 2.26
CA VAL A 147 -7.64 -15.42 3.05
C VAL A 147 -7.45 -14.19 2.16
N MET A 148 -6.87 -14.36 0.97
CA MET A 148 -6.67 -13.27 0.03
C MET A 148 -7.96 -12.85 -0.67
N ARG A 149 -8.84 -13.81 -0.99
CA ARG A 149 -10.16 -13.55 -1.58
C ARG A 149 -11.18 -13.10 -0.52
N PHE A 150 -11.41 -13.88 0.52
CA PHE A 150 -12.54 -13.64 1.44
C PHE A 150 -12.23 -12.64 2.56
N ALA A 151 -10.97 -12.51 2.97
CA ALA A 151 -10.53 -11.51 3.94
C ALA A 151 -9.75 -10.35 3.29
N GLY A 152 -9.59 -10.38 1.97
CA GLY A 152 -8.94 -9.33 1.20
C GLY A 152 -7.48 -9.12 1.57
N LEU A 153 -6.78 -10.08 2.16
CA LEU A 153 -5.41 -9.85 2.65
C LEU A 153 -4.43 -9.57 1.49
N ARG A 154 -3.50 -8.63 1.72
CA ARG A 154 -2.36 -8.47 0.80
C ARG A 154 -1.43 -9.68 0.92
N ARG A 155 -0.70 -10.03 -0.15
CA ARG A 155 0.30 -11.13 -0.15
C ARG A 155 1.18 -11.12 1.10
N GLY A 156 1.80 -9.98 1.43
CA GLY A 156 2.64 -9.86 2.62
C GLY A 156 1.89 -9.96 3.95
N GLU A 157 0.61 -9.58 4.01
CA GLU A 157 -0.22 -9.78 5.21
C GLU A 157 -0.55 -11.26 5.40
N ALA A 158 -0.99 -11.94 4.33
CA ALA A 158 -1.28 -13.37 4.36
C ALA A 158 -0.04 -14.17 4.78
N LEU A 159 1.11 -13.95 4.14
CA LEU A 159 2.37 -14.62 4.49
C LEU A 159 2.90 -14.24 5.89
N GLY A 160 2.40 -13.15 6.47
CA GLY A 160 2.72 -12.74 7.82
C GLY A 160 1.93 -13.51 8.89
N LEU A 161 0.78 -14.11 8.55
CA LEU A 161 -0.08 -14.77 9.51
C LEU A 161 0.63 -15.93 10.22
N TYR A 162 0.43 -16.01 11.53
CA TYR A 162 0.77 -17.17 12.33
C TYR A 162 -0.46 -18.05 12.55
N VAL A 163 -0.25 -19.30 12.96
CA VAL A 163 -1.35 -20.21 13.31
C VAL A 163 -2.21 -19.62 14.46
N GLU A 164 -1.57 -18.98 15.45
CA GLU A 164 -2.25 -18.29 16.56
C GLU A 164 -3.12 -17.09 16.15
N ASP A 165 -2.94 -16.55 14.94
CA ASP A 165 -3.74 -15.42 14.46
C ASP A 165 -5.16 -15.83 14.06
N VAL A 166 -5.43 -17.14 13.95
CA VAL A 166 -6.76 -17.71 13.66
C VAL A 166 -7.44 -18.08 14.98
N ASN A 167 -8.34 -17.24 15.46
CA ASN A 167 -9.08 -17.46 16.69
C ASN A 167 -10.42 -18.16 16.42
N GLN A 168 -10.53 -19.41 16.87
CA GLN A 168 -11.72 -20.25 16.73
C GLN A 168 -12.65 -20.23 17.95
N SER A 169 -12.29 -19.53 19.04
CA SER A 169 -13.06 -19.54 20.29
C SER A 169 -14.33 -18.70 20.25
N THR A 170 -14.50 -17.92 19.18
CA THR A 170 -15.67 -17.06 18.96
C THR A 170 -16.39 -17.49 17.69
N THR A 171 -17.70 -17.25 17.64
CA THR A 171 -18.51 -17.46 16.44
C THR A 171 -19.08 -16.10 15.99
N PRO A 172 -18.79 -15.63 14.76
CA PRO A 172 -17.88 -16.25 13.79
C PRO A 172 -16.42 -16.23 14.29
N TRP A 173 -15.57 -17.11 13.75
CA TRP A 173 -14.12 -17.09 13.99
C TRP A 173 -13.53 -15.71 13.70
N ARG A 174 -12.35 -15.41 14.26
CA ARG A 174 -11.65 -14.14 14.06
C ARG A 174 -10.25 -14.35 13.48
N LEU A 175 -9.83 -13.45 12.59
CA LEU A 175 -8.50 -13.43 11.99
C LEU A 175 -7.77 -12.14 12.34
N ASN A 176 -6.66 -12.27 13.08
CA ASN A 176 -5.86 -11.14 13.57
C ASN A 176 -4.72 -10.79 12.61
N VAL A 177 -4.87 -9.68 11.89
CA VAL A 177 -3.84 -9.20 10.95
C VAL A 177 -2.93 -8.22 11.66
N VAL A 178 -1.86 -8.70 12.31
CA VAL A 178 -0.98 -7.85 13.15
C VAL A 178 0.44 -7.65 12.61
N ARG A 179 0.80 -8.37 11.54
CA ARG A 179 2.16 -8.50 11.02
C ARG A 179 2.17 -8.67 9.49
N GLN A 180 3.32 -8.40 8.86
CA GLN A 180 3.52 -8.57 7.42
C GLN A 180 4.90 -9.19 7.12
N ARG A 181 4.94 -10.14 6.18
CA ARG A 181 6.14 -10.72 5.58
C ARG A 181 6.22 -10.33 4.10
N PRO A 182 6.71 -9.12 3.77
CA PRO A 182 6.71 -8.61 2.40
C PRO A 182 7.74 -9.31 1.48
N ASP A 183 8.83 -9.84 2.04
CA ASP A 183 9.81 -10.67 1.36
C ASP A 183 9.56 -12.14 1.74
N PRO A 184 9.00 -12.98 0.86
CA PRO A 184 8.70 -14.38 1.18
C PRO A 184 9.94 -15.22 1.47
N ASN A 185 11.12 -14.80 1.00
CA ASN A 185 12.36 -15.56 1.16
C ASN A 185 13.03 -15.30 2.50
N ARG A 186 12.61 -14.27 3.22
CA ARG A 186 13.12 -13.98 4.56
C ARG A 186 12.11 -14.42 5.60
N LEU A 187 12.64 -15.00 6.68
CA LEU A 187 11.87 -15.33 7.87
C LEU A 187 11.83 -14.16 8.87
N ASP A 188 12.40 -13.01 8.51
CA ASP A 188 12.31 -11.78 9.28
C ASP A 188 10.91 -11.15 9.12
N PHE A 189 10.32 -10.71 10.23
CA PHE A 189 9.05 -9.99 10.19
C PHE A 189 9.34 -8.49 10.07
N THR A 190 8.50 -7.81 9.30
CA THR A 190 8.39 -6.35 9.40
C THR A 190 7.11 -6.03 10.14
N LYS A 191 7.18 -5.14 11.15
CA LYS A 191 5.97 -4.54 11.71
C LYS A 191 5.18 -3.91 10.55
N PRO A 192 3.84 -4.03 10.53
CA PRO A 192 3.04 -3.44 9.46
C PRO A 192 3.40 -1.96 9.28
N LYS A 193 3.43 -1.48 8.04
CA LYS A 193 3.89 -0.12 7.69
C LYS A 193 3.16 1.03 8.43
N SER A 194 2.02 0.76 9.07
CA SER A 194 1.34 1.69 9.97
C SER A 194 0.49 0.94 11.01
N ASN A 195 0.24 1.54 12.18
CA ASN A 195 -0.70 1.00 13.20
C ASN A 195 -2.12 0.77 12.65
N ALA A 196 -2.52 1.50 11.60
CA ALA A 196 -3.80 1.34 10.90
C ALA A 196 -3.93 0.03 10.10
N SER A 197 -2.82 -0.70 9.90
CA SER A 197 -2.85 -2.00 9.22
C SER A 197 -3.20 -3.16 10.16
N ARG A 198 -3.22 -2.91 11.49
CA ARG A 198 -3.67 -3.90 12.48
C ARG A 198 -5.18 -3.94 12.52
N ARG A 199 -5.77 -5.08 12.18
CA ARG A 199 -7.22 -5.27 12.18
C ARG A 199 -7.59 -6.70 12.53
N GLU A 200 -8.76 -6.85 13.12
CA GLU A 200 -9.40 -8.13 13.31
C GLU A 200 -10.52 -8.27 12.28
N LEU A 201 -10.52 -9.38 11.56
CA LEU A 201 -11.51 -9.67 10.53
C LEU A 201 -12.39 -10.85 10.95
N PRO A 202 -13.71 -10.77 10.75
CA PRO A 202 -14.59 -11.91 10.92
C PRO A 202 -14.31 -12.95 9.82
N VAL A 203 -14.19 -14.22 10.22
CA VAL A 203 -14.00 -15.35 9.32
C VAL A 203 -15.35 -16.00 9.05
N ARG A 204 -15.87 -15.79 7.83
CA ARG A 204 -17.17 -16.32 7.38
C ARG A 204 -17.06 -17.79 6.99
N GLY A 205 -18.21 -18.46 6.87
CA GLY A 205 -18.32 -19.90 6.62
C GLY A 205 -17.39 -20.44 5.52
N PRO A 206 -17.37 -19.85 4.30
CA PRO A 206 -16.47 -20.31 3.24
C PRO A 206 -14.98 -20.25 3.61
N LEU A 207 -14.56 -19.18 4.30
CA LEU A 207 -13.17 -19.05 4.75
C LEU A 207 -12.86 -19.97 5.93
N ALA A 208 -13.81 -20.15 6.86
CA ALA A 208 -13.67 -21.07 7.99
C ALA A 208 -13.46 -22.51 7.48
N ALA A 209 -14.22 -22.94 6.47
CA ALA A 209 -14.09 -24.26 5.86
C ALA A 209 -12.69 -24.49 5.23
N LEU A 210 -12.07 -23.44 4.67
CA LEU A 210 -10.72 -23.51 4.13
C LEU A 210 -9.64 -23.48 5.22
N LEU A 211 -9.85 -22.73 6.31
CA LEU A 211 -8.90 -22.59 7.41
C LEU A 211 -8.93 -23.78 8.38
N ALA A 212 -10.08 -24.41 8.58
CA ALA A 212 -10.26 -25.53 9.50
C ALA A 212 -9.23 -26.67 9.32
N PRO A 213 -9.03 -27.23 8.11
CA PRO A 213 -8.04 -28.29 7.93
C PRO A 213 -6.61 -27.80 8.20
N VAL A 214 -6.29 -26.56 7.85
CA VAL A 214 -4.94 -26.00 8.07
C VAL A 214 -4.63 -25.79 9.55
N VAL A 215 -5.62 -25.37 10.35
CA VAL A 215 -5.41 -25.25 11.80
C VAL A 215 -5.30 -26.63 12.45
N ALA A 216 -6.08 -27.61 11.97
CA ALA A 216 -5.97 -28.99 12.44
C ALA A 216 -4.61 -29.63 12.14
N GLU A 217 -3.96 -29.27 11.02
CA GLU A 217 -2.59 -29.68 10.70
C GLU A 217 -1.52 -29.12 11.66
N GLY A 218 -1.81 -28.04 12.40
CA GLY A 218 -0.87 -27.43 13.35
C GLY A 218 0.26 -26.62 12.70
N LEU A 219 1.42 -26.56 13.37
CA LEU A 219 2.58 -25.81 12.90
C LEU A 219 3.26 -26.51 11.72
N PRO A 220 3.52 -25.81 10.61
CA PRO A 220 4.24 -26.41 9.51
C PRO A 220 5.73 -26.56 9.81
N ILE A 221 6.33 -27.62 9.27
CA ILE A 221 7.76 -27.90 9.34
C ILE A 221 8.40 -27.52 8.01
N ILE A 222 9.39 -26.62 8.04
CA ILE A 222 10.17 -26.25 6.85
C ILE A 222 11.65 -26.53 7.02
N ARG A 223 12.38 -26.66 5.91
CA ARG A 223 13.85 -26.71 5.90
C ARG A 223 14.43 -25.30 5.95
N VAL A 224 15.24 -25.00 6.94
CA VAL A 224 15.86 -23.68 7.14
C VAL A 224 17.38 -23.77 6.96
N GLY A 225 17.98 -22.77 6.31
CA GLY A 225 19.41 -22.74 5.99
C GLY A 225 19.70 -22.89 4.50
N ALA A 226 20.91 -22.47 4.09
CA ALA A 226 21.37 -22.62 2.71
C ALA A 226 21.40 -24.11 2.31
N GLY A 227 20.90 -24.43 1.11
CA GLY A 227 20.89 -25.82 0.60
C GLY A 227 19.84 -26.75 1.21
N GLY A 228 18.87 -26.24 1.97
CA GLY A 228 17.80 -27.07 2.55
C GLY A 228 18.22 -27.80 3.83
N GLY A 229 18.82 -27.06 4.76
CA GLY A 229 19.28 -27.53 6.07
C GLY A 229 18.17 -28.01 7.03
N ASP A 230 18.37 -27.80 8.34
CA ASP A 230 17.54 -28.35 9.42
C ASP A 230 16.03 -28.18 9.19
N ARG A 231 15.28 -29.25 9.50
CA ARG A 231 13.82 -29.19 9.62
C ARG A 231 13.47 -28.47 10.92
N ARG A 232 12.68 -27.41 10.81
CA ARG A 232 12.20 -26.63 11.97
C ARG A 232 10.72 -26.34 11.81
N GLU A 233 10.00 -26.48 12.91
CA GLU A 233 8.67 -25.92 13.03
C GLU A 233 8.75 -24.40 12.97
N VAL A 234 7.81 -23.80 12.22
CA VAL A 234 7.71 -22.35 12.12
C VAL A 234 6.31 -21.89 12.47
N PRO A 235 6.15 -20.70 13.08
CA PRO A 235 4.85 -20.24 13.55
C PRO A 235 3.90 -19.83 12.42
N TYR A 236 4.42 -19.67 11.19
CA TYR A 236 3.67 -19.16 10.04
C TYR A 236 2.53 -20.10 9.62
N LEU A 237 1.34 -19.55 9.43
CA LEU A 237 0.21 -20.26 8.82
C LEU A 237 0.52 -20.64 7.36
N PHE A 238 1.22 -19.74 6.65
CA PHE A 238 1.65 -19.93 5.26
C PHE A 238 3.17 -19.77 5.13
N PRO A 239 3.94 -20.86 5.24
CA PRO A 239 5.41 -20.81 5.26
C PRO A 239 6.03 -20.77 3.85
N TYR A 240 5.29 -20.30 2.84
CA TYR A 240 5.71 -20.28 1.44
C TYR A 240 6.81 -19.25 1.14
N ARG A 241 7.79 -19.67 0.36
CA ARG A 241 8.84 -18.84 -0.24
C ARG A 241 8.45 -18.40 -1.65
N GLU A 242 9.25 -17.52 -2.26
CA GLU A 242 8.91 -16.98 -3.59
C GLU A 242 8.83 -18.10 -4.65
N HIS A 243 9.66 -19.14 -4.53
CA HIS A 243 9.61 -20.32 -5.40
C HIS A 243 8.25 -21.05 -5.31
N ASP A 244 7.81 -21.39 -4.10
CA ASP A 244 6.55 -22.11 -3.87
C ASP A 244 5.34 -21.31 -4.40
N LEU A 245 5.39 -19.99 -4.22
CA LEU A 245 4.38 -19.07 -4.76
C LEU A 245 4.43 -19.02 -6.30
N GLY A 246 5.62 -19.10 -6.90
CA GLY A 246 5.81 -19.19 -8.34
C GLY A 246 5.15 -20.45 -8.91
N GLU A 247 5.46 -21.62 -8.36
CA GLU A 247 4.88 -22.89 -8.79
C GLU A 247 3.35 -22.93 -8.63
N LEU A 248 2.84 -22.43 -7.50
CA LEU A 248 1.40 -22.30 -7.31
C LEU A 248 0.79 -21.38 -8.37
N MET A 249 1.40 -20.22 -8.64
CA MET A 249 0.91 -19.30 -9.65
C MET A 249 0.88 -19.91 -11.04
N ASP A 250 1.90 -20.68 -11.40
CA ASP A 250 1.96 -21.36 -12.71
C ASP A 250 0.83 -22.38 -12.85
N ARG A 251 0.54 -23.17 -11.80
CA ARG A 251 -0.61 -24.09 -11.79
C ARG A 251 -1.95 -23.36 -11.90
N LEU A 252 -2.14 -22.28 -11.14
CA LEU A 252 -3.37 -21.48 -11.19
C LEU A 252 -3.58 -20.84 -12.57
N ARG A 253 -2.50 -20.38 -13.21
CA ARG A 253 -2.57 -19.81 -14.55
C ARG A 253 -2.79 -20.86 -15.63
N ALA A 254 -2.32 -22.10 -15.44
CA ALA A 254 -2.58 -23.17 -16.39
C ALA A 254 -4.08 -23.48 -16.52
N VAL A 255 -4.83 -23.40 -15.42
CA VAL A 255 -6.29 -23.67 -15.42
C VAL A 255 -7.15 -22.45 -15.76
N ALA A 256 -6.63 -21.23 -15.57
CA ALA A 256 -7.38 -19.99 -15.83
C ALA A 256 -6.51 -18.89 -16.50
N PRO A 257 -5.91 -19.15 -17.68
CA PRO A 257 -4.88 -18.27 -18.26
C PRO A 257 -5.39 -16.88 -18.67
N LEU A 258 -6.68 -16.77 -19.02
CA LEU A 258 -7.31 -15.52 -19.46
C LEU A 258 -7.87 -14.71 -18.29
N SER A 259 -8.30 -15.37 -17.21
CA SER A 259 -8.99 -14.73 -16.08
C SER A 259 -8.07 -14.46 -14.89
N PHE A 260 -7.00 -15.25 -14.71
CA PHE A 260 -6.06 -15.09 -13.61
C PHE A 260 -4.78 -14.38 -14.10
N PRO A 261 -4.51 -13.13 -13.64
CA PRO A 261 -3.42 -12.33 -14.19
C PRO A 261 -2.04 -12.89 -13.80
N ALA A 262 -1.00 -12.46 -14.52
CA ALA A 262 0.37 -12.89 -14.27
C ALA A 262 1.11 -12.02 -13.24
N GLY A 263 2.15 -12.60 -12.64
CA GLY A 263 3.10 -11.93 -11.76
C GLY A 263 2.49 -11.44 -10.44
N HIS A 264 3.12 -10.45 -9.80
CA HIS A 264 2.67 -9.97 -8.48
C HIS A 264 1.23 -9.39 -8.48
N LYS A 265 0.70 -8.99 -9.64
CA LYS A 265 -0.69 -8.52 -9.77
C LYS A 265 -1.71 -9.64 -9.59
N ALA A 266 -1.34 -10.89 -9.90
CA ALA A 266 -2.15 -12.10 -9.70
C ALA A 266 -2.70 -12.17 -8.27
N TRP A 267 -1.80 -12.03 -7.30
CA TRP A 267 -2.12 -12.04 -5.88
C TRP A 267 -3.02 -10.88 -5.47
N HIS A 268 -2.94 -9.73 -6.16
CA HIS A 268 -3.81 -8.59 -5.87
C HIS A 268 -5.21 -8.77 -6.47
N ALA A 269 -5.35 -9.53 -7.56
CA ALA A 269 -6.63 -9.74 -8.23
C ALA A 269 -7.66 -10.42 -7.32
N LEU A 270 -7.26 -11.33 -6.43
CA LEU A 270 -8.15 -11.95 -5.44
C LEU A 270 -8.77 -10.90 -4.50
N ARG A 271 -7.95 -9.95 -4.05
CA ARG A 271 -8.40 -8.84 -3.21
C ARG A 271 -9.27 -7.84 -3.98
N ASP A 272 -8.91 -7.52 -5.22
CA ASP A 272 -9.72 -6.66 -6.09
C ASP A 272 -11.08 -7.29 -6.39
N THR A 273 -11.12 -8.62 -6.51
CA THR A 273 -12.36 -9.39 -6.69
C THR A 273 -13.30 -9.18 -5.51
N LEU A 274 -12.81 -9.30 -4.26
CA LEU A 274 -13.60 -9.01 -3.07
C LEU A 274 -14.14 -7.58 -3.08
N ALA A 275 -13.29 -6.61 -3.40
CA ALA A 275 -13.68 -5.20 -3.44
C ALA A 275 -14.84 -4.99 -4.44
N VAL A 276 -14.77 -5.62 -5.61
CA VAL A 276 -15.82 -5.55 -6.64
C VAL A 276 -17.08 -6.28 -6.22
N GLU A 277 -16.97 -7.47 -5.61
CA GLU A 277 -18.12 -8.22 -5.06
C GLU A 277 -18.83 -7.40 -3.97
N MET A 278 -18.10 -6.79 -3.04
CA MET A 278 -18.66 -5.91 -2.00
C MET A 278 -19.41 -4.72 -2.60
N ARG A 279 -18.84 -4.09 -3.64
CA ARG A 279 -19.49 -2.98 -4.33
C ARG A 279 -20.75 -3.41 -5.08
N ARG A 280 -20.74 -4.58 -5.71
CA ARG A 280 -21.92 -5.16 -6.37
C ARG A 280 -23.00 -5.53 -5.35
N GLY A 281 -22.60 -5.96 -4.15
CA GLY A 281 -23.48 -6.20 -3.00
C GLY A 281 -23.99 -4.92 -2.30
N GLY A 282 -23.72 -3.74 -2.86
CA GLY A 282 -24.26 -2.47 -2.36
C GLY A 282 -23.46 -1.82 -1.23
N LYS A 283 -22.29 -2.35 -0.86
CA LYS A 283 -21.46 -1.79 0.22
C LYS A 283 -20.85 -0.45 -0.18
N SER A 284 -20.76 0.46 0.79
CA SER A 284 -20.14 1.78 0.62
C SER A 284 -18.62 1.65 0.44
N MET A 285 -17.99 2.67 -0.15
CA MET A 285 -16.52 2.71 -0.27
C MET A 285 -15.83 2.73 1.10
N GLY A 286 -16.48 3.30 2.12
CA GLY A 286 -15.96 3.32 3.49
C GLY A 286 -15.86 1.91 4.08
N GLU A 287 -16.94 1.13 4.00
CA GLU A 287 -16.98 -0.26 4.45
C GLU A 287 -15.96 -1.15 3.73
N VAL A 288 -15.84 -0.98 2.40
CA VAL A 288 -14.83 -1.68 1.60
C VAL A 288 -13.42 -1.32 2.07
N SER A 289 -13.14 -0.02 2.29
CA SER A 289 -11.83 0.44 2.76
C SER A 289 -11.48 -0.09 4.15
N GLU A 290 -12.47 -0.21 5.04
CA GLU A 290 -12.31 -0.74 6.40
C GLU A 290 -11.90 -2.21 6.36
N VAL A 291 -12.67 -3.06 5.64
CA VAL A 291 -12.35 -4.49 5.44
C VAL A 291 -10.95 -4.68 4.87
N LEU A 292 -10.65 -3.90 3.84
CA LEU A 292 -9.40 -3.99 3.12
C LEU A 292 -8.21 -3.42 3.92
N GLY A 293 -8.42 -2.68 5.00
CA GLY A 293 -7.34 -2.06 5.78
C GLY A 293 -6.50 -1.11 4.90
N HIS A 294 -7.16 -0.29 4.08
CA HIS A 294 -6.49 0.72 3.27
C HIS A 294 -6.20 1.97 4.12
N THR A 295 -4.93 2.23 4.45
CA THR A 295 -4.53 3.56 4.94
C THR A 295 -4.45 4.58 3.78
N SER A 296 -4.31 4.10 2.55
CA SER A 296 -4.36 4.85 1.28
C SER A 296 -3.97 3.90 0.14
N GLU A 297 -4.86 3.64 -0.83
CA GLU A 297 -4.41 3.42 -2.21
C GLU A 297 -5.44 3.74 -3.32
N TYR A 298 -6.67 4.14 -2.96
CA TYR A 298 -7.52 5.02 -3.77
C TYR A 298 -8.23 5.99 -2.82
N VAL A 299 -8.31 7.27 -3.17
CA VAL A 299 -8.76 8.38 -2.30
C VAL A 299 -10.09 8.09 -1.59
N THR A 300 -10.12 8.21 -0.26
CA THR A 300 -11.11 9.02 0.49
C THR A 300 -10.46 9.46 1.80
N ARG A 301 -9.74 10.58 1.77
CA ARG A 301 -9.36 11.32 2.98
C ARG A 301 -10.20 12.58 3.05
N THR A 302 -11.47 12.40 3.40
CA THR A 302 -12.19 13.30 4.30
C THR A 302 -13.30 12.48 4.94
N SER A 303 -13.34 12.49 6.27
CA SER A 303 -14.21 11.72 7.18
C SER A 303 -13.71 10.32 7.54
N TYR A 304 -13.57 10.11 8.85
CA TYR A 304 -13.27 8.83 9.56
C TYR A 304 -11.81 8.44 9.81
N MET A 305 -10.89 9.40 9.99
CA MET A 305 -9.72 9.16 10.84
C MET A 305 -10.12 9.28 12.31
N GLY A 306 -10.55 8.15 12.89
CA GLY A 306 -10.89 8.11 14.32
C GLY A 306 -11.18 6.73 14.91
N VAL A 307 -10.93 5.62 14.21
CA VAL A 307 -11.16 4.29 14.78
C VAL A 307 -9.89 3.45 14.68
N HIS A 308 -9.17 3.35 15.80
CA HIS A 308 -8.01 2.48 15.97
C HIS A 308 -8.46 1.17 16.64
N GLY A 309 -8.05 0.02 16.11
CA GLY A 309 -8.41 -1.29 16.68
C GLY A 309 -9.84 -1.74 16.41
N ALA A 310 -10.45 -1.28 15.31
CA ALA A 310 -11.82 -1.65 14.95
C ALA A 310 -11.95 -3.16 14.67
N SER A 311 -12.85 -3.83 15.40
CA SER A 311 -13.37 -5.14 15.01
C SER A 311 -14.44 -4.90 13.95
N ILE A 312 -14.26 -5.49 12.77
CA ILE A 312 -15.19 -5.29 11.66
C ILE A 312 -16.42 -6.18 11.86
N ASN A 313 -17.62 -5.60 11.75
CA ASN A 313 -18.86 -6.35 11.89
C ASN A 313 -18.99 -7.40 10.77
N ALA A 314 -19.38 -8.63 11.15
CA ALA A 314 -19.64 -9.72 10.21
C ALA A 314 -20.66 -9.34 9.11
N GLY A 315 -21.67 -8.54 9.46
CA GLY A 315 -22.71 -8.05 8.53
C GLY A 315 -22.18 -7.23 7.34
N THR A 316 -20.98 -6.64 7.47
CA THR A 316 -20.33 -5.88 6.39
C THR A 316 -19.96 -6.76 5.20
N LEU A 317 -19.78 -8.06 5.43
CA LEU A 317 -19.36 -9.02 4.41
C LEU A 317 -20.49 -9.96 3.97
N ASP A 318 -21.69 -9.85 4.55
CA ASP A 318 -22.81 -10.73 4.22
C ASP A 318 -23.42 -10.46 2.83
N GLY A 319 -23.91 -11.51 2.17
CA GLY A 319 -24.54 -11.46 0.85
C GLY A 319 -23.61 -11.61 -0.36
N LEU A 320 -22.31 -11.87 -0.14
CA LEU A 320 -21.30 -11.99 -1.21
C LEU A 320 -21.15 -13.41 -1.79
N ASP A 321 -21.76 -14.42 -1.16
CA ASP A 321 -21.56 -15.84 -1.49
C ASP A 321 -22.67 -16.42 -2.39
N GLY A 322 -23.57 -15.58 -2.92
CA GLY A 322 -24.60 -16.01 -3.87
C GLY A 322 -24.08 -16.08 -5.30
N PRO A 323 -24.68 -16.91 -6.19
CA PRO A 323 -24.35 -16.90 -7.61
C PRO A 323 -24.52 -15.48 -8.16
N ALA A 324 -23.59 -15.04 -9.01
CA ALA A 324 -23.62 -13.72 -9.62
C ALA A 324 -25.02 -13.50 -10.25
N PRO A 325 -25.72 -12.40 -9.93
CA PRO A 325 -26.99 -12.12 -10.57
C PRO A 325 -26.76 -12.02 -12.09
N PRO A 326 -27.67 -12.55 -12.92
CA PRO A 326 -27.51 -12.52 -14.36
C PRO A 326 -27.28 -11.08 -14.82
N ALA A 327 -26.29 -10.89 -15.70
CA ALA A 327 -25.98 -9.61 -16.30
C ALA A 327 -27.28 -9.02 -16.86
N ARG A 328 -27.75 -7.90 -16.29
CA ARG A 328 -28.92 -7.21 -16.83
C ARG A 328 -28.57 -6.77 -18.24
N GLY A 329 -29.15 -7.44 -19.23
CA GLY A 329 -29.01 -7.09 -20.63
C GLY A 329 -29.42 -5.64 -20.82
N GLY A 330 -28.49 -4.82 -21.30
CA GLY A 330 -28.77 -3.45 -21.71
C GLY A 330 -29.69 -3.49 -22.92
N ALA A 331 -30.97 -3.19 -22.72
CA ALA A 331 -31.84 -2.80 -23.82
C ALA A 331 -31.40 -1.41 -24.33
N PRO A 332 -31.39 -1.18 -25.65
CA PRO A 332 -30.93 0.08 -26.25
C PRO A 332 -31.91 1.24 -25.93
N PRO A 333 -31.44 2.49 -25.93
CA PRO A 333 -32.25 3.65 -25.55
C PRO A 333 -33.25 3.98 -26.68
N GLY A 334 -34.48 3.51 -26.54
CA GLY A 334 -35.59 3.80 -27.44
C GLY A 334 -36.73 4.51 -26.74
N ALA A 335 -36.99 5.76 -27.16
CA ALA A 335 -38.26 6.49 -27.09
C ALA A 335 -39.04 6.50 -25.74
N GLY A 336 -38.88 7.56 -24.97
CA GLY A 336 -39.79 7.87 -23.87
C GLY A 336 -41.16 8.34 -24.38
N PRO A 337 -42.28 7.84 -23.83
CA PRO A 337 -43.58 8.44 -24.05
C PRO A 337 -43.74 9.67 -23.15
N ARG A 338 -44.28 10.72 -23.76
CA ARG A 338 -44.70 11.98 -23.14
C ARG A 338 -45.88 11.74 -22.19
N GLY A 339 -45.91 12.45 -21.08
CA GLY A 339 -47.13 12.72 -20.31
C GLY A 339 -47.05 12.34 -18.84
N GLY A 340 -47.12 13.32 -17.95
CA GLY A 340 -47.23 13.09 -16.50
C GLY A 340 -46.90 14.30 -15.65
N ALA A 341 -47.92 15.13 -15.42
CA ALA A 341 -48.08 16.23 -14.47
C ALA A 341 -46.99 16.52 -13.41
N ARG A 342 -46.58 17.80 -13.36
CA ARG A 342 -45.93 18.44 -12.20
C ARG A 342 -46.92 18.59 -11.03
N PRO A 343 -46.54 18.31 -9.78
CA PRO A 343 -47.15 18.93 -8.61
C PRO A 343 -46.45 20.26 -8.25
N ALA A 344 -47.25 21.20 -7.76
CA ALA A 344 -46.90 22.57 -7.36
C ALA A 344 -46.00 22.64 -6.10
N PRO A 345 -45.28 23.76 -5.87
CA PRO A 345 -44.36 23.90 -4.74
C PRO A 345 -45.09 24.18 -3.42
N ALA A 346 -44.75 23.44 -2.37
CA ALA A 346 -45.16 23.73 -1.00
C ALA A 346 -44.42 24.96 -0.45
N GLY A 347 -45.16 25.83 0.23
CA GLY A 347 -44.70 27.09 0.84
C GLY A 347 -43.81 26.92 2.08
N PRO A 348 -43.41 28.05 2.71
CA PRO A 348 -42.17 28.16 3.47
C PRO A 348 -42.26 27.61 4.90
N ALA A 349 -41.18 26.93 5.31
CA ALA A 349 -40.98 26.43 6.67
C ALA A 349 -40.67 27.56 7.69
N PRO A 350 -41.08 27.42 8.96
CA PRO A 350 -40.91 28.45 9.98
C PRO A 350 -39.48 28.53 10.52
N LYS A 351 -39.07 29.77 10.84
CA LYS A 351 -37.76 30.17 11.36
C LYS A 351 -37.47 29.50 12.72
N ARG A 352 -36.35 28.77 12.83
CA ARG A 352 -35.77 28.35 14.12
C ARG A 352 -34.75 29.36 14.62
N SER A 353 -34.91 29.76 15.87
CA SER A 353 -34.12 30.70 16.64
C SER A 353 -32.68 30.22 16.90
N LYS A 354 -31.73 31.16 16.83
CA LYS A 354 -30.33 31.02 17.23
C LYS A 354 -30.22 30.80 18.75
N ALA A 355 -29.54 29.74 19.18
CA ALA A 355 -29.04 29.58 20.54
C ALA A 355 -27.53 29.84 20.57
N ALA A 356 -27.10 30.63 21.56
CA ALA A 356 -25.73 31.09 21.77
C ALA A 356 -24.84 30.00 22.43
N PRO A 357 -23.50 30.07 22.26
CA PRO A 357 -22.57 29.11 22.86
C PRO A 357 -22.28 29.42 24.35
N PRO A 358 -21.99 28.41 25.19
CA PRO A 358 -21.73 28.61 26.61
C PRO A 358 -20.32 29.15 26.89
N GLN A 359 -20.26 30.05 27.88
CA GLN A 359 -19.06 30.72 28.37
C GLN A 359 -18.25 29.79 29.31
N ILE A 360 -16.92 29.78 29.16
CA ILE A 360 -15.98 29.16 30.10
C ILE A 360 -15.45 30.24 31.03
N THR A 361 -15.72 30.10 32.31
CA THR A 361 -15.29 30.97 33.41
C THR A 361 -13.82 30.77 33.75
N LYS A 362 -13.08 31.89 33.91
CA LYS A 362 -11.75 31.95 34.51
C LYS A 362 -11.82 31.82 36.04
N PRO A 363 -10.83 31.20 36.71
CA PRO A 363 -10.54 31.49 38.11
C PRO A 363 -9.39 32.48 38.27
N THR A 364 -9.56 33.37 39.24
CA THR A 364 -8.68 34.45 39.68
C THR A 364 -7.61 34.02 40.70
N LYS A 365 -6.59 34.88 40.77
CA LYS A 365 -5.33 34.91 41.53
C LYS A 365 -5.37 34.61 43.06
N GLY A 366 -4.25 34.10 43.57
CA GLY A 366 -3.79 34.21 44.96
C GLY A 366 -2.29 33.82 45.14
N THR A 367 -1.43 34.82 45.29
CA THR A 367 0.05 34.85 45.58
C THR A 367 0.32 34.55 47.09
N PRO A 368 1.56 34.54 47.70
CA PRO A 368 2.93 34.77 47.19
C PRO A 368 4.10 33.93 47.79
N CYS A 369 5.33 34.25 47.33
CA CYS A 369 6.69 33.99 47.91
C CYS A 369 7.24 32.54 47.82
N ARG A 370 8.53 32.26 47.55
CA ARG A 370 9.78 32.95 47.88
C ARG A 370 10.93 32.49 46.95
N ALA A 371 11.93 33.35 46.78
CA ALA A 371 13.09 33.18 45.90
C ALA A 371 14.11 32.11 46.36
N SER A 372 14.79 31.48 45.40
CA SER A 372 16.23 31.22 45.49
C SER A 372 16.87 31.09 44.10
N LYS A 373 17.95 31.84 43.92
CA LYS A 373 18.87 31.80 42.77
C LYS A 373 19.69 30.52 42.85
N SER A 374 19.91 29.85 41.72
CA SER A 374 21.11 29.03 41.52
C SER A 374 21.33 28.80 40.02
N GLN A 375 22.42 29.39 39.53
CA GLN A 375 22.99 29.18 38.20
C GLN A 375 23.52 27.75 38.13
N ARG A 376 23.21 27.01 37.06
CA ARG A 376 24.04 25.89 36.61
C ARG A 376 24.20 25.90 35.10
N SER A 377 25.47 26.00 34.74
CA SER A 377 26.11 25.92 33.44
C SER A 377 25.89 24.56 32.76
N LEU A 378 25.78 24.60 31.43
CA LEU A 378 25.81 23.45 30.53
C LEU A 378 27.25 22.90 30.41
N PRO A 379 27.48 21.59 30.49
CA PRO A 379 28.77 21.01 30.14
C PRO A 379 28.86 20.71 28.64
N GLY A 380 29.96 21.17 28.04
CA GLY A 380 30.33 20.92 26.64
C GLY A 380 30.77 19.48 26.38
N LEU A 381 30.43 19.00 25.18
CA LEU A 381 30.90 17.73 24.63
C LEU A 381 32.26 17.93 23.95
N SER A 382 33.30 17.42 24.60
CA SER A 382 34.67 17.27 24.09
C SER A 382 34.76 16.03 23.19
N VAL A 383 35.34 16.21 22.00
CA VAL A 383 35.65 15.18 21.02
C VAL A 383 36.98 14.54 21.38
N GLN A 384 36.99 13.22 21.60
CA GLN A 384 38.21 12.41 21.75
C GLN A 384 38.48 11.62 20.45
N PRO A 385 39.73 11.54 19.96
CA PRO A 385 40.08 10.80 18.75
C PRO A 385 40.22 9.29 19.02
N VAL A 386 39.67 8.47 18.12
CA VAL A 386 39.75 7.01 18.15
C VAL A 386 41.11 6.55 17.61
N ALA A 387 41.87 5.86 18.44
CA ALA A 387 43.16 5.23 18.09
C ALA A 387 42.97 4.00 17.19
N VAL A 388 43.80 3.93 16.14
CA VAL A 388 43.91 2.84 15.17
C VAL A 388 44.68 1.65 15.79
N LYS A 389 44.09 0.45 15.79
CA LYS A 389 44.79 -0.80 16.15
C LYS A 389 45.49 -1.40 14.91
N PRO A 390 46.75 -1.87 15.00
CA PRO A 390 47.47 -2.47 13.88
C PRO A 390 47.12 -3.97 13.67
N LYS A 391 47.18 -4.39 12.40
CA LYS A 391 47.07 -5.78 11.93
C LYS A 391 48.19 -6.68 12.48
N PRO A 392 47.94 -7.95 12.82
CA PRO A 392 49.01 -8.93 13.04
C PRO A 392 49.56 -9.42 11.68
N LYS A 393 50.88 -9.38 11.56
CA LYS A 393 51.67 -10.01 10.50
C LYS A 393 51.71 -11.52 10.71
N GLY A 394 51.69 -12.27 9.61
CA GLY A 394 51.83 -13.72 9.60
C GLY A 394 53.21 -14.21 10.04
N ARG A 395 53.26 -15.50 10.37
CA ARG A 395 54.48 -16.32 10.39
C ARG A 395 54.21 -17.60 9.61
N SER A 396 55.06 -17.80 8.61
CA SER A 396 55.39 -19.07 7.98
C SER A 396 56.28 -19.90 8.89
N SER A 397 55.95 -21.17 9.03
CA SER A 397 56.86 -22.31 9.18
C SER A 397 56.06 -23.57 8.90
#